data_AF-F1LF82-F1
#
_entry.id   AF-F1LF82-F1
#
_cell.length_a   1.000
_cell.length_b   1.000
_cell.length_c   1.000
_cell.angle_alpha   90.00
_cell.angle_beta   90.00
_cell.angle_gamma   90.00
#
_symmetry.space_group_name_H-M   'P 1'
#
loop_
_entity.id
_entity.type
_entity.pdbx_description
1 polymer ?
#
loop_
_entity_poly.entity_id
_entity_poly.type
_entity_poly.pdbx_seq_one_letter_code
_entity_poly.pdbx_strand_id
1 'polypeptide(L)'
;MQQGSDVIPRAAATRIVAVVWWMYTLIMISSYTAQLAAFLTVERMTTPIESTADLVSQQKIKYGTLSNGSTMNFFRESKIPIYERMWSVMQSTTPTVFVNSSREGIARAKAGNYAYLMESSMLEYYMERDCQLQRIGGLLDSKGYG
;
A
#
# COMPACT_ATOMS: atom_id res chain seq x y z
N MET A 1 4.44 26.93 24.43
CA MET A 1 4.39 27.41 25.83
C MET A 1 5.77 27.23 26.47
N GLN A 2 6.80 27.93 26.00
CA GLN A 2 8.15 27.94 26.61
C GLN A 2 8.45 29.36 27.10
N GLN A 3 7.61 29.88 27.99
CA GLN A 3 7.92 31.12 28.72
C GLN A 3 8.26 30.74 30.16
N GLY A 4 9.54 30.94 30.52
CA GLY A 4 9.99 30.87 31.91
C GLY A 4 9.40 32.04 32.72
N SER A 5 9.11 31.79 33.99
CA SER A 5 8.69 32.82 34.94
C SER A 5 9.89 33.66 35.39
N ASP A 6 9.74 34.99 35.44
CA ASP A 6 10.72 35.93 35.99
C ASP A 6 10.93 35.81 37.52
N VAL A 7 10.20 34.91 38.19
CA VAL A 7 10.27 34.75 39.66
C VAL A 7 11.14 33.55 40.03
N ILE A 8 12.36 33.82 40.49
CA ILE A 8 13.31 32.79 40.95
C ILE A 8 12.97 32.38 42.40
N PRO A 9 12.72 31.09 42.69
CA PRO A 9 12.44 30.63 44.05
C PRO A 9 13.63 30.85 44.99
N ARG A 10 13.38 31.53 46.11
CA ARG A 10 14.39 31.91 47.11
C ARG A 10 14.80 30.76 48.05
N ALA A 11 13.93 29.78 48.32
CA ALA A 11 14.19 28.69 49.25
C ALA A 11 14.83 27.45 48.58
N ALA A 12 15.74 26.77 49.28
CA ALA A 12 16.45 25.59 48.75
C ALA A 12 15.50 24.44 48.37
N ALA A 13 14.47 24.17 49.19
CA ALA A 13 13.46 23.15 48.91
C ALA A 13 12.70 23.42 47.61
N THR A 14 12.33 24.68 47.35
CA THR A 14 11.63 25.08 46.12
C THR A 14 12.51 24.96 44.86
N ARG A 15 13.84 25.04 45.00
CA ARG A 15 14.78 24.81 43.90
C ARG A 15 14.86 23.32 43.53
N ILE A 16 14.89 22.42 44.51
CA ILE A 16 14.93 20.98 44.26
C ILE A 16 13.66 20.54 43.52
N VAL A 17 12.49 21.01 43.96
CA VAL A 17 11.20 20.72 43.28
C VAL A 17 11.21 21.26 41.85
N ALA A 18 11.71 22.48 41.63
CA ALA A 18 11.84 23.05 40.29
C ALA A 18 12.77 22.21 39.39
N VAL A 19 13.90 21.73 39.90
CA VAL A 19 14.85 20.89 39.13
C VAL A 19 14.21 19.55 38.77
N VAL A 20 13.53 18.89 39.71
CA VAL A 20 12.83 17.62 39.44
C VAL A 20 11.72 17.83 38.40
N TRP A 21 10.97 18.93 38.51
CA TRP A 21 9.95 19.30 37.52
C TRP A 21 10.54 19.58 36.13
N TRP A 22 11.65 20.31 36.07
CA TRP A 22 12.37 20.55 34.82
C TRP A 22 12.90 19.25 34.19
N MET A 23 13.44 18.34 35.00
CA MET A 23 13.88 17.03 34.54
C MET A 23 12.71 16.20 33.98
N TYR A 24 11.57 16.18 34.68
CA TYR A 24 10.37 15.49 34.24
C TYR A 24 9.84 16.04 32.91
N THR A 25 9.73 17.37 32.80
CA THR A 25 9.25 18.01 31.57
C THR A 25 10.20 17.81 30.39
N LEU A 26 11.53 17.85 30.62
CA LEU A 26 12.52 17.53 29.59
C LEU A 26 12.39 16.09 29.07
N ILE A 27 12.24 15.10 29.97
CA ILE A 27 12.08 13.69 29.60
C ILE A 27 10.77 13.47 28.82
N MET A 28 9.69 14.14 29.22
CA MET A 28 8.40 14.02 28.53
C MET A 28 8.47 14.62 27.11
N ILE A 29 9.06 15.82 26.97
CA ILE A 29 9.20 16.47 25.67
C ILE A 29 10.13 15.66 24.75
N SER A 30 11.26 15.16 25.26
CA SER A 30 12.18 14.36 24.44
C SER A 30 11.58 13.04 23.96
N SER A 31 10.79 12.38 24.81
CA SER A 31 10.08 11.15 24.44
C SER A 31 9.01 11.41 23.38
N TYR A 32 8.30 12.52 23.50
CA TYR A 32 7.31 12.95 22.51
C TYR A 32 7.96 13.32 21.18
N THR A 33 9.05 14.10 21.19
CA THR A 33 9.77 14.47 19.96
C THR A 33 10.39 13.24 19.28
N ALA A 34 10.90 12.27 20.05
CA ALA A 34 11.41 11.01 19.51
C ALA A 34 10.30 10.17 18.83
N GLN A 35 9.15 10.00 19.48
CA GLN A 35 8.01 9.28 18.90
C GLN A 35 7.45 9.97 17.65
N LEU A 36 7.37 11.31 17.68
CA LEU A 36 6.93 12.10 16.53
C LEU A 36 7.93 11.98 15.37
N ALA A 37 9.24 12.11 15.63
CA ALA A 37 10.27 11.96 14.62
C ALA A 37 10.24 10.55 14.01
N ALA A 38 10.09 9.51 14.83
CA ALA A 38 9.93 8.14 14.36
C ALA A 38 8.67 7.97 13.48
N PHE A 39 7.56 8.62 13.82
CA PHE A 39 6.37 8.57 12.99
C PHE A 39 6.55 9.31 11.65
N LEU A 40 7.22 10.47 11.66
CA LEU A 40 7.45 11.29 10.47
C LEU A 40 8.48 10.67 9.51
N THR A 41 9.43 9.89 10.01
CA THR A 41 10.42 9.21 9.15
C THR A 41 9.95 7.86 8.64
N VAL A 42 8.93 7.27 9.27
CA VAL A 42 8.33 6.04 8.77
C VAL A 42 7.34 6.38 7.67
N GLU A 43 7.84 6.38 6.43
CA GLU A 43 6.99 6.17 5.26
C GLU A 43 6.54 4.71 5.29
N ARG A 44 5.35 4.45 5.85
CA ARG A 44 4.74 3.13 5.69
C ARG A 44 4.36 2.97 4.23
N MET A 45 5.13 2.18 3.48
CA MET A 45 4.65 1.56 2.25
C MET A 45 3.57 0.53 2.61
N THR A 46 2.42 0.98 3.10
CA THR A 46 1.27 0.10 3.29
C THR A 46 0.65 -0.13 1.93
N THR A 47 0.97 -1.26 1.32
CA THR A 47 0.19 -1.77 0.20
C THR A 47 -1.18 -2.18 0.75
N PRO A 48 -2.28 -1.56 0.31
CA PRO A 48 -3.62 -1.85 0.86
C PRO A 48 -4.13 -3.26 0.50
N ILE A 49 -3.39 -4.02 -0.30
CA ILE A 49 -3.72 -5.36 -0.78
C ILE A 49 -2.45 -6.21 -0.65
N GLU A 50 -2.54 -7.34 0.03
CA GLU A 50 -1.45 -8.33 0.09
C GLU A 50 -1.75 -9.57 -0.78
N SER A 51 -3.04 -9.90 -0.98
CA SER A 51 -3.47 -11.10 -1.69
C SER A 51 -4.60 -10.86 -2.71
N THR A 52 -4.75 -11.79 -3.66
CA THR A 52 -5.89 -11.84 -4.59
C THR A 52 -7.22 -12.04 -3.86
N ALA A 53 -7.21 -12.69 -2.70
CA ALA A 53 -8.40 -12.81 -1.88
C ALA A 53 -8.89 -11.44 -1.36
N ASP A 54 -7.96 -10.54 -1.01
CA ASP A 54 -8.29 -9.18 -0.59
C ASP A 54 -8.84 -8.37 -1.76
N LEU A 55 -8.28 -8.55 -2.96
CA LEU A 55 -8.80 -7.93 -4.19
C LEU A 55 -10.26 -8.30 -4.47
N VAL A 56 -10.68 -9.52 -4.14
CA VAL A 56 -12.06 -10.02 -4.34
C VAL A 56 -13.02 -9.52 -3.27
N SER A 57 -12.56 -9.38 -2.03
CA SER A 57 -13.41 -8.94 -0.91
C SER A 57 -13.77 -7.46 -1.01
N GLN A 58 -12.90 -6.65 -1.61
CA GLN A 58 -13.07 -5.22 -1.80
C GLN A 58 -13.57 -4.88 -3.22
N GLN A 59 -14.27 -3.75 -3.37
CA GLN A 59 -14.76 -3.23 -4.67
C GLN A 59 -14.16 -1.86 -5.06
N LYS A 60 -13.25 -1.32 -4.25
CA LYS A 60 -12.65 0.00 -4.45
C LYS A 60 -11.63 0.02 -5.59
N ILE A 61 -10.81 -1.02 -5.68
CA ILE A 61 -9.75 -1.21 -6.67
C ILE A 61 -10.28 -2.18 -7.72
N LYS A 62 -10.41 -1.69 -8.95
CA LYS A 62 -10.86 -2.50 -10.08
C LYS A 62 -9.70 -3.36 -10.58
N TYR A 63 -9.98 -4.51 -11.13
CA TYR A 63 -8.96 -5.37 -11.72
C TYR A 63 -9.39 -5.90 -13.07
N GLY A 64 -8.43 -6.13 -13.96
CA GLY A 64 -8.70 -6.60 -15.30
C GLY A 64 -7.47 -7.16 -16.00
N THR A 65 -7.71 -7.79 -17.14
CA THR A 65 -6.70 -8.44 -17.99
C THR A 65 -6.70 -7.81 -19.38
N LEU A 66 -5.73 -8.22 -20.20
CA LEU A 66 -5.77 -7.97 -21.63
C LEU A 66 -7.04 -8.60 -22.26
N SER A 67 -7.70 -7.86 -23.14
CA SER A 67 -8.83 -8.35 -23.91
C SER A 67 -8.37 -9.46 -24.86
N ASN A 68 -9.13 -10.55 -24.92
CA ASN A 68 -8.84 -11.72 -25.75
C ASN A 68 -7.47 -12.38 -25.48
N GLY A 69 -6.89 -12.18 -24.29
CA GLY A 69 -5.60 -12.77 -23.89
C GLY A 69 -5.72 -14.15 -23.22
N SER A 70 -4.58 -14.83 -23.08
CA SER A 70 -4.45 -16.12 -22.37
C SER A 70 -4.98 -16.03 -20.92
N THR A 71 -4.67 -14.92 -20.24
CA THR A 71 -5.08 -14.65 -18.86
C THR A 71 -6.59 -14.46 -18.73
N MET A 72 -7.25 -13.84 -19.73
CA MET A 72 -8.70 -13.69 -19.76
C MET A 72 -9.38 -15.06 -19.87
N ASN A 73 -8.88 -15.92 -20.77
CA ASN A 73 -9.39 -17.28 -20.94
C ASN A 73 -9.19 -18.12 -19.68
N PHE A 74 -8.06 -17.95 -18.98
CA PHE A 74 -7.81 -18.62 -17.70
C PHE A 74 -8.90 -18.32 -16.68
N PHE A 75 -9.27 -17.04 -16.48
CA PHE A 75 -10.33 -16.69 -15.53
C PHE A 75 -11.71 -17.18 -15.97
N ARG A 76 -11.96 -17.24 -17.29
CA ARG A 76 -13.22 -17.75 -17.85
C ARG A 76 -13.38 -19.27 -17.70
N GLU A 77 -12.29 -20.02 -17.79
CA GLU A 77 -12.30 -21.50 -17.76
C GLU A 77 -11.92 -22.07 -16.39
N SER A 78 -11.52 -21.21 -15.44
CA SER A 78 -11.15 -21.65 -14.10
C SER A 78 -12.35 -22.24 -13.36
N LYS A 79 -12.12 -23.35 -12.65
CA LYS A 79 -13.10 -24.01 -11.76
C LYS A 79 -12.90 -23.68 -10.29
N ILE A 80 -11.99 -22.76 -9.98
CA ILE A 80 -11.69 -22.38 -8.60
C ILE A 80 -12.67 -21.25 -8.21
N PRO A 81 -13.41 -21.39 -7.10
CA PRO A 81 -14.53 -20.48 -6.78
C PRO A 81 -14.09 -19.01 -6.63
N ILE A 82 -12.86 -18.76 -6.19
CA ILE A 82 -12.32 -17.40 -6.06
C ILE A 82 -12.12 -16.75 -7.43
N TYR A 83 -11.65 -17.51 -8.42
CA TYR A 83 -11.38 -17.03 -9.78
C TYR A 83 -12.67 -16.91 -10.61
N GLU A 84 -13.63 -17.80 -10.40
CA GLU A 84 -14.99 -17.65 -10.98
C GLU A 84 -15.66 -16.37 -10.48
N ARG A 85 -15.53 -16.06 -9.18
CA ARG A 85 -16.04 -14.82 -8.61
C ARG A 85 -15.32 -13.60 -9.18
N MET A 86 -14.00 -13.67 -9.33
CA MET A 86 -13.22 -12.61 -10.01
C MET A 86 -13.71 -12.39 -11.44
N TRP A 87 -13.93 -13.46 -12.19
CA TRP A 87 -14.44 -13.39 -13.56
C TRP A 87 -15.82 -12.74 -13.64
N SER A 88 -16.75 -13.14 -12.75
CA SER A 88 -18.09 -12.54 -12.66
C SER A 88 -18.02 -11.03 -12.39
N VAL A 89 -17.15 -10.60 -11.45
CA VAL A 89 -16.94 -9.17 -11.15
C VAL A 89 -16.33 -8.43 -12.35
N MET A 90 -15.34 -9.02 -13.03
CA MET A 90 -14.74 -8.42 -14.23
C MET A 90 -15.78 -8.22 -15.34
N GLN A 91 -16.69 -9.19 -15.52
CA GLN A 91 -17.74 -9.13 -16.53
C GLN A 91 -18.87 -8.14 -16.17
N SER A 92 -19.24 -8.03 -14.88
CA SER A 92 -20.30 -7.14 -14.44
C SER A 92 -19.87 -5.67 -14.31
N THR A 93 -18.56 -5.38 -14.32
CA THR A 93 -18.05 -4.03 -14.07
C THR A 93 -18.14 -3.15 -15.33
N THR A 94 -18.83 -2.01 -15.20
CA THR A 94 -18.90 -0.94 -16.21
C THR A 94 -18.24 0.34 -15.65
N PRO A 95 -17.36 1.05 -16.39
CA PRO A 95 -16.85 0.77 -17.74
C PRO A 95 -15.88 -0.42 -17.76
N THR A 96 -15.60 -0.95 -18.95
CA THR A 96 -14.83 -2.17 -19.16
C THR A 96 -13.49 -2.15 -18.40
N VAL A 97 -13.25 -3.21 -17.64
CA VAL A 97 -11.97 -3.43 -16.94
C VAL A 97 -10.91 -3.97 -17.89
N PHE A 98 -11.30 -4.65 -18.96
CA PHE A 98 -10.39 -5.16 -19.97
C PHE A 98 -9.74 -4.03 -20.76
N VAL A 99 -8.47 -4.25 -21.14
CA VAL A 99 -7.65 -3.31 -21.92
C VAL A 99 -7.25 -3.96 -23.23
N ASN A 100 -7.03 -3.18 -24.29
CA ASN A 100 -6.69 -3.72 -25.61
C ASN A 100 -5.19 -3.90 -25.82
N SER A 101 -4.36 -3.25 -24.99
CA SER A 101 -2.90 -3.36 -25.04
C SER A 101 -2.29 -3.42 -23.65
N SER A 102 -1.20 -4.16 -23.48
CA SER A 102 -0.45 -4.20 -22.21
C SER A 102 0.03 -2.81 -21.78
N ARG A 103 0.40 -1.94 -22.74
CA ARG A 103 0.82 -0.57 -22.44
C ARG A 103 -0.30 0.27 -21.84
N GLU A 104 -1.53 0.08 -22.33
CA GLU A 104 -2.74 0.71 -21.79
C GLU A 104 -3.03 0.21 -20.37
N GLY A 105 -2.94 -1.11 -20.15
CA GLY A 105 -3.10 -1.72 -18.82
C GLY A 105 -2.12 -1.17 -17.79
N ILE A 106 -0.85 -1.02 -18.18
CA ILE A 106 0.20 -0.46 -17.31
C ILE A 106 -0.05 1.03 -17.04
N ALA A 107 -0.39 1.81 -18.07
CA ALA A 107 -0.72 3.23 -17.89
C ALA A 107 -1.92 3.41 -16.94
N ARG A 108 -2.93 2.55 -17.05
CA ARG A 108 -4.11 2.55 -16.17
C ARG A 108 -3.75 2.13 -14.74
N ALA A 109 -2.86 1.17 -14.56
CA ALA A 109 -2.37 0.78 -13.24
C ALA A 109 -1.60 1.92 -12.55
N LYS A 110 -0.76 2.64 -13.31
CA LYS A 110 -0.04 3.84 -12.82
C LYS A 110 -0.96 5.00 -12.46
N ALA A 111 -2.08 5.16 -13.17
CA ALA A 111 -3.09 6.16 -12.83
C ALA A 111 -3.78 5.88 -11.47
N GLY A 112 -3.59 4.68 -10.91
CA GLY A 112 -4.08 4.28 -9.59
C GLY A 112 -5.47 3.64 -9.64
N ASN A 113 -5.88 3.06 -8.51
CA ASN A 113 -7.17 2.37 -8.30
C ASN A 113 -7.51 1.26 -9.33
N TYR A 114 -6.50 0.74 -10.03
CA TYR A 114 -6.64 -0.35 -10.99
C TYR A 114 -5.47 -1.34 -10.87
N ALA A 115 -5.78 -2.63 -10.76
CA ALA A 115 -4.80 -3.71 -10.77
C ALA A 115 -4.83 -4.43 -12.13
N TYR A 116 -3.68 -4.47 -12.79
CA TYR A 116 -3.54 -5.14 -14.08
C TYR A 116 -2.94 -6.53 -13.91
N LEU A 117 -3.68 -7.54 -14.34
CA LEU A 117 -3.28 -8.94 -14.29
C LEU A 117 -2.57 -9.30 -15.59
N MET A 118 -1.29 -9.64 -15.50
CA MET A 118 -0.45 -10.04 -16.63
C MET A 118 0.47 -11.21 -16.25
N GLU A 119 1.15 -11.78 -17.24
CA GLU A 119 2.12 -12.84 -17.04
C GLU A 119 3.38 -12.36 -16.30
N SER A 120 4.00 -13.25 -15.54
CA SER A 120 5.14 -12.93 -14.67
C SER A 120 6.34 -12.37 -15.43
N SER A 121 6.65 -12.91 -16.60
CA SER A 121 7.78 -12.45 -17.44
C SER A 121 7.60 -11.00 -17.89
N MET A 122 6.39 -10.63 -18.34
CA MET A 122 6.09 -9.24 -18.70
C MET A 122 6.10 -8.34 -17.47
N LEU A 123 5.54 -8.82 -16.35
CA LEU A 123 5.50 -8.06 -15.11
C LEU A 123 6.92 -7.70 -14.62
N GLU A 124 7.81 -8.69 -14.58
CA GLU A 124 9.22 -8.50 -14.19
C GLU A 124 9.94 -7.53 -15.12
N TYR A 125 9.72 -7.65 -16.43
CA TYR A 125 10.28 -6.73 -17.42
C TYR A 125 9.87 -5.26 -17.19
N TYR A 126 8.60 -5.01 -16.85
CA TYR A 126 8.10 -3.66 -16.63
C TYR A 126 8.46 -3.10 -15.25
N MET A 127 8.49 -3.94 -14.21
CA MET A 127 8.94 -3.52 -12.87
C MET A 127 10.41 -3.12 -12.87
N GLU A 128 11.27 -3.85 -13.58
CA GLU A 128 12.70 -3.53 -13.64
C GLU A 128 12.97 -2.17 -14.32
N ARG A 129 12.06 -1.74 -15.20
CA ARG A 129 12.16 -0.47 -15.92
C ARG A 129 11.42 0.67 -15.23
N ASP A 130 10.49 0.35 -14.35
CA ASP A 130 9.58 1.31 -13.77
C ASP A 130 9.28 1.01 -12.30
N CYS A 131 9.96 1.74 -11.43
CA CYS A 131 9.86 1.61 -9.98
C CYS A 131 8.51 2.06 -9.40
N GLN A 132 7.59 2.61 -10.21
CA GLN A 132 6.23 2.92 -9.77
C GLN A 132 5.31 1.69 -9.76
N LEU A 133 5.77 0.57 -10.32
CA LEU A 133 5.03 -0.68 -10.38
C LEU A 133 5.52 -1.63 -9.29
N GLN A 134 4.58 -2.35 -8.69
CA GLN A 134 4.87 -3.35 -7.67
C GLN A 134 4.05 -4.61 -7.95
N ARG A 135 4.70 -5.78 -7.85
CA ARG A 135 4.00 -7.07 -7.85
C ARG A 135 3.34 -7.29 -6.49
N ILE A 136 2.07 -7.65 -6.52
CA ILE A 136 1.30 -8.05 -5.34
C ILE A 136 0.95 -9.53 -5.45
N GLY A 137 1.16 -10.28 -4.36
CA GLY A 137 0.89 -11.71 -4.31
C GLY A 137 1.90 -12.59 -5.08
N GLY A 138 1.53 -13.86 -5.24
CA GLY A 138 2.31 -14.87 -5.96
C GLY A 138 1.77 -15.18 -7.35
N LEU A 139 2.32 -16.24 -7.97
CA LEU A 139 1.84 -16.75 -9.26
C LEU A 139 0.44 -17.37 -9.11
N LEU A 140 -0.48 -17.00 -10.01
CA LEU A 140 -1.85 -17.53 -10.03
C LEU A 140 -1.97 -18.85 -10.80
N ASP A 141 -1.04 -19.09 -11.71
CA ASP A 141 -0.94 -20.26 -12.56
C ASP A 141 0.54 -20.50 -12.88
N SER A 142 0.91 -21.75 -13.18
CA SER A 142 2.26 -22.15 -13.54
C SER A 142 2.29 -22.58 -15.01
N LYS A 143 2.39 -21.60 -15.92
CA LYS A 143 2.60 -21.82 -17.35
C LYS A 143 4.00 -21.40 -17.73
N GLY A 144 4.75 -22.31 -18.36
CA GLY A 144 6.09 -22.04 -18.86
C GLY A 144 6.08 -21.74 -20.36
N TYR A 145 7.00 -20.88 -20.79
CA TYR A 145 7.38 -20.74 -22.19
C TYR A 145 8.53 -21.72 -22.45
N GLY A 146 8.19 -22.90 -22.97
CA GLY A 146 9.12 -23.98 -23.30
C GLY A 146 9.13 -24.26 -24.80
#